data_AF-J2P8A3-F1
#
_entry.id   AF-J2P8A3-F1
#
_cell.length_a   1.000
_cell.length_b   1.000
_cell.length_c   1.000
_cell.angle_alpha   90.00
_cell.angle_beta   90.00
_cell.angle_gamma   90.00
#
_symmetry.space_group_name_H-M   'P 1'
#
loop_
_entity.id
_entity.type
_entity.pdbx_description
1 polymer ?
#
loop_
_entity_poly.entity_id
_entity_poly.type
_entity_poly.pdbx_seq_one_letter_code
_entity_poly.pdbx_strand_id
1 'polypeptide(L)' 'MRNRRLGGFKFLRQVAIDRYFADFVCEAARVIVELDGPTHDGREAYDNRRTEILELFGYIVVRFRN' A
#
# COMPACT_ATOMS: atom_id res chain seq x y z
N MET A 1 -9.33 -15.42 -11.81
CA MET A 1 -7.97 -15.79 -11.37
C MET A 1 -8.01 -16.25 -9.92
N ARG A 2 -7.71 -17.52 -9.67
CA ARG A 2 -8.15 -18.27 -8.48
C ARG A 2 -6.93 -18.69 -7.65
N ASN A 3 -6.21 -17.69 -7.14
CA ASN A 3 -5.37 -17.76 -5.93
C ASN A 3 -4.59 -16.45 -5.82
N ARG A 4 -5.12 -15.48 -5.07
CA ARG A 4 -4.45 -14.21 -4.72
C ARG A 4 -3.27 -14.44 -3.75
N ARG A 5 -2.46 -15.46 -4.02
CA ARG A 5 -1.36 -15.93 -3.19
C ARG A 5 -0.07 -15.82 -3.98
N LEU A 6 0.83 -14.96 -3.54
CA LEU A 6 2.19 -14.85 -4.05
C LEU A 6 3.12 -15.45 -3.00
N GLY A 7 3.87 -16.50 -3.35
CA GLY A 7 4.76 -17.17 -2.38
C GLY A 7 4.04 -17.71 -1.12
N GLY A 8 2.75 -18.06 -1.22
CA GLY A 8 1.92 -18.48 -0.09
C GLY A 8 1.20 -17.35 0.66
N PHE A 9 1.63 -16.10 0.48
CA PHE A 9 1.07 -14.92 1.12
C PHE A 9 -0.15 -14.39 0.37
N LYS A 10 -1.24 -14.13 1.11
CA LYS A 10 -2.46 -13.55 0.56
C LYS A 10 -2.32 -12.04 0.43
N PHE A 11 -2.56 -11.52 -0.76
CA PHE A 11 -2.69 -10.08 -1.00
C PHE A 11 -4.16 -9.72 -1.25
N LEU A 12 -4.66 -8.80 -0.44
CA LEU A 12 -5.95 -8.15 -0.62
C LEU A 12 -5.75 -6.92 -1.49
N ARG A 13 -6.75 -6.56 -2.31
CA ARG A 13 -6.70 -5.38 -3.19
C ARG A 13 -7.60 -4.28 -2.64
N GLN A 14 -7.19 -3.03 -2.80
CA GLN A 14 -7.96 -1.83 -2.44
C GLN A 14 -8.50 -1.88 -1.01
N VAL A 15 -7.59 -2.04 -0.06
CA VAL A 15 -7.93 -2.17 1.37
C VAL A 15 -7.96 -0.80 2.02
N ALA A 16 -9.05 -0.50 2.73
CA ALA A 16 -9.13 0.70 3.55
C ALA A 16 -8.34 0.51 4.86
N ILE A 17 -7.44 1.44 5.15
CA ILE A 17 -6.67 1.54 6.39
C ILE A 17 -6.74 3.00 6.85
N ASP A 18 -7.38 3.25 7.99
CA ASP A 18 -7.80 4.59 8.41
C ASP A 18 -8.57 5.30 7.28
N ARG A 19 -8.09 6.47 6.84
CA ARG A 19 -8.69 7.28 5.77
C ARG A 19 -8.12 6.97 4.38
N TYR A 20 -7.20 6.01 4.27
CA TYR A 20 -6.46 5.72 3.04
C TYR A 20 -6.88 4.38 2.44
N PHE A 21 -6.81 4.28 1.11
CA PHE A 21 -6.97 3.02 0.39
C PHE A 21 -5.61 2.58 -0.13
N ALA A 22 -5.15 1.40 0.29
CA ALA A 22 -3.93 0.76 -0.18
C ALA A 22 -4.23 -0.16 -1.37
N ASP A 23 -3.41 -0.12 -2.42
CA ASP A 23 -3.64 -0.92 -3.63
C ASP A 23 -3.59 -2.41 -3.35
N PHE A 24 -2.57 -2.85 -2.61
CA PHE A 24 -2.39 -4.22 -2.18
C PHE A 24 -1.90 -4.30 -0.74
N VAL A 25 -2.46 -5.23 0.03
CA VAL A 25 -2.07 -5.46 1.43
C VAL A 25 -1.88 -6.94 1.71
N CYS A 26 -0.74 -7.29 2.30
CA CYS A 26 -0.53 -8.56 2.95
C CYS A 26 -0.57 -8.39 4.46
N GLU A 27 -1.71 -8.74 5.08
CA GLU A 27 -1.89 -8.64 6.53
C GLU A 27 -0.89 -9.49 7.31
N ALA A 28 -0.64 -10.73 6.85
CA ALA A 28 0.26 -11.66 7.54
C ALA A 28 1.70 -11.15 7.62
N ALA A 29 2.16 -10.42 6.61
CA ALA A 29 3.50 -9.85 6.56
C ALA A 29 3.55 -8.38 6.99
N ARG A 30 2.40 -7.75 7.25
CA ARG A 30 2.26 -6.30 7.46
C ARG A 30 2.92 -5.48 6.34
N VAL A 31 2.70 -5.88 5.09
CA VAL A 31 3.24 -5.17 3.91
C VAL A 31 2.12 -4.55 3.08
N ILE A 32 2.29 -3.29 2.72
CA ILE A 32 1.50 -2.57 1.74
C ILE A 32 2.35 -2.41 0.47
N VAL A 33 1.74 -2.71 -0.68
CA VAL A 33 2.33 -2.46 -1.98
C VAL A 33 1.45 -1.47 -2.73
N GLU A 34 2.05 -0.37 -3.19
CA GLU A 34 1.37 0.69 -3.93
C GLU A 34 1.94 0.83 -5.33
N LEU A 35 1.06 1.12 -6.28
CA LEU A 35 1.43 1.41 -7.66
C LEU A 35 1.32 2.91 -7.87
N ASP A 36 2.46 3.60 -7.95
CA ASP A 36 2.48 5.03 -8.22
C ASP A 36 2.07 5.26 -9.68
N GLY A 37 0.98 6.02 -9.85
CA GLY A 37 0.70 6.70 -11.11
C GLY A 37 1.63 7.92 -11.30
N PRO A 38 1.50 8.67 -12.41
CA PRO A 38 2.27 9.89 -12.62
C PRO A 38 2.18 10.80 -11.39
N THR A 39 3.31 11.09 -10.77
CA THR A 39 3.37 12.01 -9.64
C THR A 39 3.03 13.40 -10.15
N HIS A 40 1.88 13.92 -9.75
CA HIS A 40 1.52 15.30 -10.03
C HIS A 40 2.24 16.21 -9.02
N ASP A 41 2.85 17.28 -9.52
CA ASP A 41 3.50 18.29 -8.69
C ASP A 41 2.56 18.78 -7.57
N GLY A 42 3.08 18.80 -6.34
CA GLY A 42 2.36 19.25 -5.15
C GLY A 42 1.72 18.17 -4.26
N ARG A 43 1.81 16.87 -4.62
CA ARG A 43 1.28 15.77 -3.79
C ARG A 43 2.27 15.15 -2.79
N GLU A 44 3.56 15.47 -2.88
CA GLU A 44 4.60 14.84 -2.05
C GLU A 44 4.29 14.90 -0.55
N ALA A 45 3.88 16.06 -0.03
CA ALA A 45 3.57 16.21 1.39
C ALA A 45 2.36 15.35 1.84
N TYR A 46 1.35 15.21 0.97
CA TYR A 46 0.20 14.34 1.22
C TYR A 46 0.62 12.87 1.23
N ASP A 47 1.44 12.47 0.26
CA ASP A 47 1.93 11.11 0.12
C ASP A 47 2.86 10.70 1.26
N ASN A 48 3.73 11.61 1.73
CA ASN A 48 4.59 11.36 2.89
C ASN A 48 3.77 11.16 4.16
N ARG A 49 2.80 12.06 4.42
CA ARG A 49 1.89 11.91 5.58
C ARG A 49 1.09 10.62 5.51
N ARG A 50 0.65 10.22 4.32
CA ARG A 50 -0.03 8.93 4.10
C ARG A 50 0.87 7.76 4.48
N THR A 51 2.12 7.75 4.00
CA THR A 51 3.09 6.70 4.35
C THR A 51 3.33 6.64 5.86
N GLU A 52 3.61 7.78 6.50
CA GLU A 52 3.83 7.87 7.96
C GLU A 52 2.67 7.27 8.76
N ILE A 53 1.42 7.60 8.39
CA ILE A 53 0.23 7.06 9.07
C ILE A 53 0.15 5.55 8.90
N LEU A 54 0.35 5.04 7.69
CA LEU A 54 0.30 3.59 7.43
C LEU A 54 1.42 2.84 8.18
N GLU A 55 2.61 3.44 8.30
CA GLU A 55 3.73 2.92 9.08
C GLU A 55 3.43 2.93 10.58
N LEU A 56 2.71 3.92 11.11
CA LEU A 56 2.24 3.95 12.50
C LEU A 56 1.24 2.84 12.82
N PHE A 57 0.46 2.39 11.84
CA PHE A 57 -0.32 1.16 11.99
C PHE A 57 0.56 -0.09 12.03
N GLY A 58 1.85 0.00 11.73
CA GLY A 58 2.81 -1.09 11.76
C GLY A 58 2.93 -1.81 10.42
N TYR A 59 2.62 -1.12 9.31
CA TYR A 59 2.87 -1.65 7.96
C TYR A 59 4.19 -1.14 7.40
N ILE A 60 4.84 -1.95 6.58
CA ILE A 60 5.90 -1.52 5.67
C ILE A 60 5.25 -1.13 4.34
N VAL A 61 5.51 0.08 3.85
CA VAL A 61 4.95 0.58 2.58
C VAL A 61 6.02 0.51 1.48
N VAL A 62 5.75 -0.25 0.42
CA VAL A 62 6.62 -0.37 -0.76
C VAL A 62 5.91 0.21 -1.97
N ARG A 63 6.53 1.17 -2.64
CA ARG A 63 5.97 1.81 -3.84
C ARG A 63 6.73 1.41 -5.09
N PHE A 64 5.98 1.10 -6.15
CA PHE A 64 6.53 0.83 -7.47
C PHE A 64 6.07 1.91 -8.44
N ARG A 65 7.04 2.54 -9.12
CA ARG A 65 6.77 3.43 -10.25
C ARG A 65 6.65 2.59 -11.52
N ASN A 66 5.72 2.97 -12.40
CA ASN A 66 5.60 2.39 -13.74
C ASN A 66 6.70 2.88 -14.69
#